data_AF-A0AAP3A3S3-F1
#
_entry.id   AF-A0AAP3A3S3-F1
#
_cell.length_a   1.000
_cell.length_b   1.000
_cell.length_c   1.000
_cell.angle_alpha   90.00
_cell.angle_beta   90.00
_cell.angle_gamma   90.00
#
_symmetry.space_group_name_H-M   'P 1'
#
loop_
_entity.id
_entity.type
_entity.pdbx_description
1 polymer ?
#
loop_
_entity_poly.entity_id
_entity_poly.type
_entity_poly.pdbx_seq_one_letter_code
_entity_poly.pdbx_strand_id
1 'polypeptide(L)'
;AMGYEQVEVTKASGDKGVDVIGQVQVGITTITEVVQVKRMQNTITRPYIDQLRGALPYHKAIRGTLITTGKFAAKCAEAALFPGAAPTTLIDGDRLL
;
A
#
# COMPACT_ATOMS: atom_id res chain seq x y z
N ALA A 1 13.70 8.62 8.92
CA ALA A 1 12.84 7.49 9.36
C ALA A 1 11.38 7.83 9.01
N MET A 2 10.62 6.91 8.42
CA MET A 2 9.26 7.17 7.89
C MET A 2 8.16 7.29 8.98
N GLY A 3 8.52 7.43 10.27
CA GLY A 3 7.55 7.68 11.35
C GLY A 3 6.61 6.51 11.67
N TYR A 4 6.98 5.28 11.32
CA TYR A 4 6.20 4.09 11.68
C TYR A 4 6.49 3.64 13.12
N GLU A 5 5.42 3.41 13.87
CA GLU A 5 5.42 2.71 15.15
C GLU A 5 4.79 1.33 14.95
N GLN A 6 5.25 0.32 15.70
CA GLN A 6 4.68 -1.05 15.66
C GLN A 6 4.59 -1.63 14.24
N VAL A 7 5.74 -1.88 13.62
CA VAL A 7 5.84 -2.54 12.31
C VAL A 7 5.81 -4.05 12.48
N GLU A 8 4.84 -4.71 11.86
CA GLU A 8 4.70 -6.16 11.77
C GLU A 8 4.89 -6.61 10.32
N VAL A 9 5.86 -7.50 10.08
CA VAL A 9 6.06 -8.15 8.77
C VAL A 9 5.19 -9.39 8.72
N THR A 10 4.35 -9.50 7.69
CA THR A 10 3.45 -10.64 7.51
C THR A 10 4.22 -11.83 6.93
N LYS A 11 3.70 -13.04 7.15
CA LYS A 11 4.23 -14.26 6.51
C LYS A 11 3.71 -14.35 5.08
N ALA A 12 4.58 -14.69 4.12
CA ALA A 12 4.29 -14.75 2.68
C ALA A 12 3.14 -15.70 2.23
N SER A 13 2.49 -16.42 3.15
CA SER A 13 1.38 -17.33 2.84
C SER A 13 0.17 -16.98 3.69
N GLY A 14 -0.97 -16.70 3.03
CA GLY A 14 -2.24 -16.38 3.68
C GLY A 14 -2.46 -14.91 4.03
N ASP A 15 -1.53 -14.03 3.65
CA ASP A 15 -1.53 -12.59 3.95
C ASP A 15 -2.38 -11.72 3.00
N LYS A 16 -3.05 -12.34 2.03
CA LYS A 16 -3.86 -11.66 1.00
C LYS A 16 -3.07 -10.65 0.17
N GLY A 17 -1.74 -10.78 0.15
CA GLY A 17 -0.81 -9.91 -0.55
C GLY A 17 -0.39 -8.67 0.24
N VAL A 18 -0.64 -8.59 1.55
CA VAL A 18 -0.06 -7.56 2.42
C VAL A 18 1.28 -8.07 2.92
N ASP A 19 2.36 -7.32 2.75
CA ASP A 19 3.72 -7.70 3.17
C ASP A 19 4.10 -7.09 4.53
N VAL A 20 3.55 -5.93 4.87
CA VAL A 20 3.81 -5.22 6.14
C VAL A 20 2.54 -4.56 6.65
N ILE A 21 2.36 -4.56 7.96
CA ILE A 21 1.33 -3.78 8.67
C ILE A 21 2.07 -2.84 9.61
N GLY A 22 1.77 -1.56 9.58
CA GLY A 22 2.40 -0.57 10.46
C GLY A 22 1.39 0.42 11.01
N GLN A 23 1.67 0.95 12.19
CA GLN A 23 0.98 2.13 12.67
C GLN A 23 1.78 3.37 12.29
N VAL A 24 1.11 4.39 11.75
CA VAL A 24 1.74 5.65 11.38
C VAL A 24 1.02 6.79 12.07
N GLN A 25 1.78 7.73 12.62
CA GLN A 25 1.23 8.94 13.20
C GLN A 25 1.00 9.98 12.09
N VAL A 26 -0.25 10.38 11.92
CA VAL A 26 -0.67 11.38 10.93
C VAL A 26 -1.31 12.54 11.68
N GLY A 27 -0.52 13.61 11.85
CA GLY A 27 -0.88 14.71 12.75
C GLY A 27 -0.92 14.22 14.20
N ILE A 28 -2.10 14.26 14.82
CA ILE A 28 -2.32 13.80 16.20
C ILE A 28 -2.93 12.39 16.30
N THR A 29 -3.18 11.75 15.16
CA THR A 29 -3.90 10.46 15.10
C THR A 29 -2.97 9.34 14.67
N THR A 30 -2.98 8.24 15.42
CA THR A 30 -2.32 6.98 15.01
C THR A 30 -3.27 6.16 14.16
N ILE A 31 -2.80 5.72 13.01
CA ILE A 31 -3.61 4.97 12.06
C ILE A 31 -2.90 3.69 11.62
N THR A 32 -3.65 2.64 11.32
CA THR A 32 -3.09 1.42 10.74
C THR A 32 -3.00 1.57 9.22
N GLU A 33 -1.83 1.27 8.69
CA GLU A 33 -1.51 1.22 7.27
C GLU A 33 -1.00 -0.18 6.90
N VAL A 34 -1.46 -0.71 5.78
CA VAL A 34 -0.87 -1.91 5.16
C VAL A 34 0.04 -1.51 4.02
N VAL A 35 1.12 -2.25 3.85
CA VAL A 35 2.06 -2.08 2.75
C VAL A 35 2.13 -3.37 1.97
N GLN A 36 2.03 -3.25 0.64
CA GLN A 36 2.30 -4.32 -0.29
C GLN A 36 3.51 -3.94 -1.15
N VAL A 37 4.44 -4.87 -1.32
CA VAL A 37 5.65 -4.72 -2.12
C VAL A 37 5.58 -5.68 -3.29
N LYS A 38 5.67 -5.14 -4.51
CA LYS A 38 5.74 -5.94 -5.74
C LYS A 38 7.07 -5.73 -6.44
N ARG A 39 7.86 -6.80 -6.54
CA ARG A 39 9.03 -6.82 -7.42
C ARG A 39 8.60 -7.28 -8.81
N MET A 40 8.42 -6.35 -9.74
CA MET A 40 8.00 -6.64 -11.12
C MET A 40 8.85 -5.90 -12.13
N GLN A 41 9.18 -6.56 -13.24
CA GLN A 41 9.78 -5.90 -14.41
C GLN A 41 8.75 -5.12 -15.23
N ASN A 42 7.47 -5.49 -15.11
CA ASN A 42 6.37 -4.90 -15.87
C ASN A 42 5.61 -3.83 -15.06
N THR A 43 4.85 -3.01 -15.78
CA THR A 43 4.02 -1.94 -15.22
C THR A 43 2.89 -2.47 -14.34
N ILE A 44 2.76 -1.94 -13.13
CA ILE A 44 1.64 -2.20 -12.21
C ILE A 44 0.38 -1.52 -12.74
N THR A 45 -0.74 -2.25 -12.72
CA THR A 45 -2.04 -1.78 -13.18
C THR A 45 -3.06 -1.70 -12.04
N ARG A 46 -4.22 -1.10 -12.31
CA ARG A 46 -5.30 -0.86 -11.34
C ARG A 46 -5.72 -2.09 -10.50
N PRO A 47 -5.81 -3.33 -11.03
CA PRO A 47 -6.23 -4.49 -10.23
C PRO A 47 -5.44 -4.70 -8.94
N TYR A 48 -4.14 -4.35 -8.92
CA TYR A 48 -3.33 -4.45 -7.69
C TYR A 48 -3.78 -3.46 -6.61
N ILE A 49 -4.22 -2.26 -7.00
CA ILE A 49 -4.75 -1.25 -6.07
C ILE A 49 -6.08 -1.74 -5.49
N ASP A 50 -6.96 -2.28 -6.35
CA ASP A 50 -8.26 -2.78 -5.91
C ASP A 50 -8.10 -4.01 -4.99
N GLN A 51 -7.13 -4.89 -5.28
CA GLN A 51 -6.79 -6.02 -4.42
C GLN A 51 -6.27 -5.56 -3.05
N LEU A 52 -5.31 -4.64 -3.02
CA LEU A 52 -4.78 -4.09 -1.76
C LEU A 52 -5.90 -3.42 -0.94
N ARG A 53 -6.78 -2.68 -1.60
CA ARG A 53 -7.93 -2.05 -0.97
C ARG A 53 -8.88 -3.07 -0.35
N GLY A 54 -9.13 -4.19 -1.04
CA GLY A 54 -9.90 -5.31 -0.51
C GLY A 54 -9.25 -5.99 0.70
N ALA A 55 -7.92 -5.87 0.86
CA ALA A 55 -7.20 -6.41 2.01
C ALA A 55 -7.37 -5.55 3.29
N LEU A 56 -7.59 -4.23 3.15
CA LEU A 56 -7.63 -3.28 4.26
C LEU A 56 -8.55 -3.67 5.44
N PRO A 57 -9.81 -4.10 5.21
CA PRO A 57 -10.71 -4.43 6.32
C PRO A 57 -10.23 -5.60 7.16
N TYR A 58 -9.47 -6.53 6.57
CA TYR A 58 -8.93 -7.69 7.29
C TYR A 58 -7.81 -7.32 8.27
N HIS A 59 -7.18 -6.16 8.08
CA HIS A 59 -6.10 -5.66 8.93
C HIS A 59 -6.50 -4.42 9.73
N LYS A 60 -7.80 -4.05 9.73
CA LYS A 60 -8.32 -2.82 10.34
C LYS A 60 -7.56 -1.57 9.89
N ALA A 61 -7.08 -1.57 8.64
CA ALA A 61 -6.30 -0.48 8.07
C ALA A 61 -7.20 0.53 7.38
N ILE A 62 -6.85 1.81 7.49
CA ILE A 62 -7.62 2.90 6.86
C ILE A 62 -7.00 3.36 5.53
N ARG A 63 -5.74 2.99 5.29
CA ARG A 63 -5.01 3.28 4.05
C ARG A 63 -4.10 2.12 3.68
N GLY A 64 -3.75 2.05 2.40
CA GLY A 64 -2.73 1.15 1.89
C GLY A 64 -1.57 1.90 1.25
N THR A 65 -0.41 1.26 1.19
CA THR A 65 0.72 1.69 0.38
C THR A 65 1.14 0.55 -0.54
N LEU A 66 1.27 0.84 -1.83
CA LEU A 66 1.77 -0.10 -2.83
C LEU A 66 3.14 0.37 -3.29
N ILE A 67 4.15 -0.46 -3.06
CA ILE A 67 5.54 -0.21 -3.43
C ILE A 67 5.91 -1.15 -4.57
N THR A 68 6.57 -0.61 -5.60
CA THR A 68 7.13 -1.40 -6.69
C THR A 68 8.50 -0.90 -7.10
N THR A 69 9.34 -1.80 -7.61
CA THR A 69 10.60 -1.45 -8.28
C THR A 69 10.39 -1.12 -9.77
N GLY A 70 9.21 -1.42 -10.32
CA GLY A 70 8.81 -1.04 -11.66
C GLY A 70 8.11 0.32 -11.71
N LYS A 71 7.18 0.49 -12.65
CA LYS A 71 6.37 1.73 -12.81
C LYS A 71 4.88 1.45 -12.64
N PHE A 72 4.11 2.48 -12.31
CA PHE A 72 2.64 2.42 -12.33
C PHE A 72 2.09 2.90 -13.67
N ALA A 73 1.00 2.28 -14.14
CA ALA A 73 0.25 2.80 -15.27
C ALA A 73 -0.38 4.17 -14.92
N ALA A 74 -0.55 5.07 -15.89
CA ALA A 74 -1.12 6.40 -15.64
C ALA A 74 -2.46 6.37 -14.88
N LYS A 75 -3.33 5.40 -15.21
CA LYS A 75 -4.64 5.20 -14.56
C LYS A 75 -4.56 4.76 -13.09
N CYS A 76 -3.39 4.34 -12.60
CA CYS A 76 -3.21 3.98 -11.20
C CYS A 76 -3.29 5.20 -10.28
N ALA A 77 -2.82 6.37 -10.71
CA ALA A 77 -2.90 7.60 -9.92
C ALA A 77 -4.37 7.99 -9.64
N GLU A 78 -5.22 7.91 -10.67
CA GLU A 78 -6.67 8.13 -10.53
C GLU A 78 -7.32 7.08 -9.63
N ALA A 79 -6.95 5.80 -9.78
CA ALA A 79 -7.49 4.72 -8.97
C ALA A 79 -7.07 4.80 -7.50
N ALA A 80 -5.85 5.29 -7.21
CA ALA A 80 -5.29 5.44 -5.87
C ALA A 80 -6.03 6.49 -5.02
N LEU A 81 -6.54 7.54 -5.67
CA LEU A 81 -7.26 8.66 -5.06
C LEU A 81 -8.75 8.67 -5.40
N PHE A 82 -9.30 7.53 -5.81
CA PHE A 82 -10.69 7.43 -6.24
C PHE A 82 -11.65 7.87 -5.12
N PRO A 83 -12.57 8.83 -5.35
CA PRO A 83 -13.48 9.33 -4.33
C PRO A 83 -14.32 8.22 -3.68
N GLY A 84 -14.38 8.20 -2.35
CA GLY A 84 -15.10 7.19 -1.58
C GLY A 84 -14.37 5.84 -1.43
N ALA A 85 -13.21 5.68 -2.06
CA ALA A 85 -12.36 4.52 -1.86
C ALA A 85 -11.26 4.83 -0.84
N ALA A 86 -10.80 3.81 -0.11
CA ALA A 86 -9.69 4.01 0.81
C ALA A 86 -8.42 4.45 0.05
N PRO A 87 -7.73 5.49 0.54
CA PRO A 87 -6.57 6.07 -0.15
C PRO A 87 -5.44 5.06 -0.22
N THR A 88 -4.77 5.01 -1.37
CA THR A 88 -3.62 4.14 -1.61
C THR A 88 -2.41 4.97 -2.03
N THR A 89 -1.35 4.97 -1.25
CA THR A 89 -0.08 5.59 -1.63
C THR A 89 0.61 4.73 -2.67
N LEU A 90 1.15 5.33 -3.72
CA LEU A 90 1.93 4.66 -4.76
C LEU A 90 3.40 5.10 -4.67
N ILE A 91 4.30 4.14 -4.53
CA ILE A 91 5.76 4.36 -4.50
C ILE A 91 6.40 3.47 -5.57
N ASP A 92 6.97 4.07 -6.60
CA ASP A 92 7.67 3.37 -7.68
C ASP A 92 9.18 3.43 -7.51
N GLY A 93 9.91 2.73 -8.40
CA GLY A 93 11.37 2.69 -8.38
C GLY A 93 12.01 4.07 -8.55
N ASP A 94 11.35 4.99 -9.25
CA ASP A 94 11.82 6.37 -9.45
C ASP A 94 11.75 7.18 -8.14
N ARG A 95 10.82 6.84 -7.23
CA ARG A 95 10.65 7.47 -5.90
C ARG A 95 11.43 6.81 -4.77
N LEU A 96 12.05 5.65 -5.03
CA LEU A 96 12.85 4.90 -4.05
C LEU A 96 14.33 5.32 -4.05
N LEU A 97 14.76 6.12 -5.03
CA LEU A 97 16.12 6.63 -5.20
C LEU A 97 16.30 8.04 -4.62
#